data_AF-A0A561DXE4-F1
#
_entry.id   AF-A0A561DXE4-F1
#
_cell.length_a   1.000
_cell.length_b   1.000
_cell.length_c   1.000
_cell.angle_alpha   90.00
_cell.angle_beta   90.00
_cell.angle_gamma   90.00
#
_symmetry.space_group_name_H-M   'P 1'
#
loop_
_entity.id
_entity.type
_entity.pdbx_description
1 polymer ?
#
loop_
_entity_poly.entity_id
_entity_poly.type
_entity_poly.pdbx_seq_one_letter_code
_entity_poly.pdbx_strand_id
1 'polypeptide(L)'
;MDWFIPHSANLRLIEPICDKLEYQMEKTLYSLVNFGNTSAATIPLALDLGICEGKVRNGDRVLMYGFGSGLVHAGQLLELNFDEQINTPTQL
;
A
#
# COMPACT_ATOMS: atom_id res chain seq x y z
N MET A 1 11.83 -2.73 -5.63
CA MET A 1 10.93 -1.75 -4.98
C MET A 1 10.94 -2.04 -3.50
N ASP A 2 10.69 -1.03 -2.69
CA ASP A 2 10.77 -1.11 -1.22
C ASP A 2 9.45 -1.60 -0.63
N TRP A 3 8.31 -1.18 -1.19
CA TRP A 3 6.97 -1.58 -0.74
C TRP A 3 6.04 -2.00 -1.87
N PHE A 4 5.23 -3.02 -1.60
CA PHE A 4 4.04 -3.37 -2.39
C PHE A 4 2.78 -2.93 -1.67
N ILE A 5 1.87 -2.23 -2.35
CA ILE A 5 0.63 -1.71 -1.78
C ILE A 5 -0.56 -2.13 -2.67
N PRO A 6 -1.05 -3.38 -2.55
CA PRO A 6 -2.21 -3.85 -3.29
C PRO A 6 -3.53 -3.34 -2.70
N HIS A 7 -4.59 -3.38 -3.51
CA HIS A 7 -5.96 -3.26 -3.01
C HIS A 7 -6.21 -4.31 -1.91
N SER A 8 -6.59 -3.84 -0.73
CA SER A 8 -6.81 -4.67 0.45
C SER A 8 -8.19 -5.35 0.41
N ALA A 9 -8.40 -6.22 -0.59
CA ALA A 9 -9.66 -6.94 -0.75
C ALA A 9 -9.79 -8.14 0.19
N ASN A 10 -8.74 -8.99 0.19
CA ASN A 10 -8.67 -10.22 0.98
C ASN A 10 -7.22 -10.73 0.99
N LEU A 11 -6.73 -11.21 2.12
CA LEU A 11 -5.37 -11.80 2.20
C LEU A 11 -5.20 -13.01 1.28
N ARG A 12 -6.24 -13.83 1.08
CA ARG A 12 -6.21 -14.97 0.15
C ARG A 12 -6.04 -14.57 -1.32
N LEU A 13 -6.18 -13.29 -1.65
CA LEU A 13 -5.86 -12.74 -2.98
C LEU A 13 -4.46 -12.11 -3.00
N ILE A 14 -4.02 -11.51 -1.89
CA ILE A 14 -2.73 -10.84 -1.78
C ILE A 14 -1.59 -11.86 -1.66
N GLU A 15 -1.71 -12.85 -0.79
CA GLU A 15 -0.67 -13.86 -0.54
C GLU A 15 -0.26 -14.57 -1.83
N PRO A 16 -1.18 -15.09 -2.68
CA PRO A 16 -0.78 -15.73 -3.94
C PRO A 16 -0.16 -14.78 -4.96
N ILE A 17 -0.45 -13.47 -4.89
CA ILE A 17 0.21 -12.48 -5.75
C ILE A 17 1.66 -12.32 -5.31
N CYS A 18 1.90 -12.19 -4.01
CA CYS A 18 3.25 -12.11 -3.46
C CYS A 18 4.06 -13.38 -3.74
N ASP A 19 3.47 -14.56 -3.54
CA ASP A 19 4.12 -15.84 -3.84
C ASP A 19 4.51 -15.96 -5.32
N LYS A 20 3.60 -15.60 -6.24
CA LYS A 20 3.87 -15.64 -7.69
C LYS A 20 4.93 -14.62 -8.14
N LEU A 21 5.04 -13.51 -7.44
CA LEU A 21 6.05 -12.48 -7.71
C LEU A 21 7.36 -12.72 -6.96
N GLU A 22 7.46 -13.81 -6.19
CA GLU A 22 8.57 -14.10 -5.28
C GLU A 22 8.89 -12.91 -4.36
N TYR A 23 7.83 -12.22 -3.91
CA TYR A 23 7.93 -11.00 -3.11
C TYR A 23 7.54 -11.26 -1.65
N GLN A 24 8.26 -10.59 -0.75
CA GLN A 24 8.11 -10.77 0.70
C GLN A 24 6.80 -10.14 1.20
N MET A 25 5.98 -10.93 1.91
CA MET A 25 4.75 -10.44 2.54
C MET A 25 5.04 -9.35 3.58
N GLU A 26 6.21 -9.38 4.22
CA GLU A 26 6.67 -8.38 5.19
C GLU A 26 6.92 -7.01 4.55
N LYS A 27 7.13 -6.97 3.23
CA LYS A 27 7.26 -5.74 2.43
C LYS A 27 5.96 -5.38 1.70
N THR A 28 4.85 -6.01 2.08
CA THR A 28 3.53 -5.73 1.53
C THR A 28 2.68 -5.00 2.55
N LEU A 29 2.25 -3.78 2.22
CA LEU A 29 1.36 -2.98 3.05
C LEU A 29 -0.09 -3.23 2.67
N TYR A 30 -0.92 -3.48 3.67
CA TYR A 30 -2.36 -3.66 3.51
C TYR A 30 -3.11 -3.08 4.69
N SER A 31 -4.30 -2.54 4.44
CA SER A 31 -5.15 -1.93 5.45
C SER A 31 -6.25 -2.89 5.95
N LEU A 32 -6.30 -4.11 5.39
CA LEU A 32 -7.39 -5.07 5.61
C LEU A 32 -7.61 -5.40 7.09
N VAL A 33 -6.52 -5.60 7.85
CA VAL A 33 -6.61 -6.01 9.26
C VAL A 33 -7.21 -4.90 10.12
N ASN A 34 -6.93 -3.64 9.79
CA ASN A 34 -7.39 -2.47 10.55
C ASN A 34 -8.80 -2.03 10.14
N PHE A 35 -9.11 -2.06 8.85
CA PHE A 35 -10.30 -1.40 8.30
C PHE A 35 -11.18 -2.28 7.41
N GLY A 36 -10.79 -3.54 7.16
CA GLY A 36 -11.45 -4.38 6.17
C GLY A 36 -11.26 -3.87 4.74
N ASN A 37 -12.14 -4.31 3.83
CA ASN A 37 -12.13 -3.86 2.44
C ASN A 37 -12.88 -2.53 2.32
N THR A 38 -12.14 -1.44 2.15
CA THR A 38 -12.65 -0.07 1.99
C THR A 38 -12.66 0.41 0.54
N SER A 39 -12.68 -0.52 -0.43
CA SER A 39 -12.69 -0.21 -1.87
C SER A 39 -11.50 0.69 -2.28
N ALA A 40 -11.75 1.83 -2.91
CA ALA A 40 -10.71 2.75 -3.36
C ALA A 40 -9.80 3.27 -2.23
N ALA A 41 -10.28 3.30 -0.99
CA ALA A 41 -9.52 3.81 0.14
C ALA A 41 -8.46 2.84 0.67
N THR A 42 -8.44 1.57 0.25
CA THR A 42 -7.52 0.58 0.83
C THR A 42 -6.04 0.91 0.60
N ILE A 43 -5.71 1.42 -0.59
CA ILE A 43 -4.32 1.74 -0.96
C ILE A 43 -3.81 2.95 -0.17
N PRO A 44 -4.50 4.11 -0.15
CA PRO A 44 -4.03 5.25 0.64
C PRO A 44 -4.03 4.95 2.14
N LEU A 45 -4.98 4.18 2.68
CA LEU A 45 -4.96 3.79 4.10
C LEU A 45 -3.77 2.88 4.43
N ALA A 46 -3.41 1.94 3.55
CA ALA A 46 -2.25 1.08 3.75
C ALA A 46 -0.93 1.87 3.71
N LEU A 47 -0.83 2.84 2.78
CA LEU A 47 0.30 3.75 2.70
C LEU A 47 0.41 4.63 3.96
N ASP A 48 -0.70 5.23 4.39
CA ASP A 48 -0.77 6.10 5.58
C ASP A 48 -0.34 5.35 6.84
N LEU A 49 -0.85 4.13 7.06
CA LEU A 49 -0.40 3.27 8.16
C LEU A 49 1.11 2.99 8.08
N GLY A 50 1.63 2.67 6.90
CA GLY A 50 3.05 2.44 6.69
C GLY A 50 3.93 3.66 7.00
N ILE A 51 3.43 4.87 6.71
CA ILE A 51 4.10 6.14 7.04
C ILE A 51 4.03 6.40 8.55
N CYS A 52 2.84 6.30 9.15
CA CYS A 52 2.61 6.52 10.58
C CYS A 52 3.41 5.54 11.47
N GLU A 53 3.62 4.31 11.01
CA GLU A 53 4.44 3.30 11.68
C GLU A 53 5.96 3.49 11.45
N GLY A 54 6.38 4.48 10.66
CA GLY A 54 7.78 4.75 10.33
C GLY A 54 8.45 3.71 9.43
N LYS A 55 7.65 2.86 8.78
CA LYS A 55 8.12 1.84 7.84
C LYS A 55 8.48 2.46 6.50
N VAL A 56 7.54 3.23 5.94
CA VAL A 56 7.69 3.92 4.65
C VAL A 56 8.43 5.22 4.85
N ARG A 57 9.44 5.46 4.02
CA ARG A 57 10.33 6.62 4.10
C ARG A 57 10.32 7.41 2.81
N ASN A 58 10.71 8.68 2.91
CA ASN A 58 10.97 9.50 1.74
C ASN A 58 12.05 8.83 0.86
N GLY A 59 11.83 8.81 -0.46
CA GLY A 59 12.68 8.13 -1.44
C GLY A 59 12.37 6.64 -1.65
N ASP A 60 11.48 6.03 -0.83
CA ASP A 60 11.09 4.64 -1.05
C ASP A 60 10.35 4.48 -2.39
N ARG A 61 10.67 3.41 -3.12
CA ARG A 61 9.96 3.03 -4.35
C ARG A 61 8.79 2.12 -4.02
N VAL A 62 7.58 2.56 -4.30
CA VAL A 62 6.35 1.82 -3.99
C VAL A 62 5.60 1.41 -5.24
N LEU A 63 5.15 0.16 -5.27
CA LEU A 63 4.23 -0.36 -6.30
C LEU A 63 2.83 -0.40 -5.73
N MET A 64 1.94 0.41 -6.29
CA MET A 64 0.51 0.37 -5.98
C MET A 64 -0.21 -0.47 -7.02
N TYR A 65 -1.13 -1.32 -6.59
CA TYR A 65 -1.91 -2.15 -7.52
C TYR A 65 -3.37 -2.26 -7.08
N GLY A 66 -4.27 -1.68 -7.88
CA GLY A 66 -5.71 -1.72 -7.67
C GLY A 66 -6.40 -2.69 -8.62
N PHE A 67 -7.43 -3.38 -8.14
CA PHE A 67 -8.36 -4.16 -8.96
C PHE A 67 -9.77 -4.07 -8.37
N GLY A 68 -10.80 -4.18 -9.20
CA GLY A 68 -12.18 -4.04 -8.73
C GLY A 68 -13.25 -4.37 -9.78
N SER A 69 -14.50 -4.11 -9.40
CA SER A 69 -15.69 -4.36 -10.23
C SER A 69 -15.61 -3.59 -11.56
N GLY A 70 -15.88 -4.28 -12.67
CA GLY A 70 -15.70 -3.76 -14.02
C GLY A 70 -15.65 -4.86 -15.08
N LEU A 71 -14.59 -5.67 -15.22
CA LEU A 71 -13.31 -5.75 -14.50
C LEU A 71 -12.37 -4.59 -14.85
N VAL A 72 -11.77 -3.98 -13.82
CA VAL A 72 -10.73 -2.95 -13.98
C VAL A 72 -9.54 -3.28 -13.07
N HIS A 73 -8.35 -2.99 -13.55
CA HIS A 73 -7.12 -3.09 -12.79
C HIS A 73 -6.12 -2.04 -13.27
N ALA A 74 -5.28 -1.58 -12.35
CA ALA A 74 -4.23 -0.60 -12.64
C ALA A 74 -3.06 -0.80 -11.67
N GLY A 75 -1.85 -0.64 -12.20
CA GLY A 75 -0.62 -0.65 -11.41
C GLY A 75 0.17 0.63 -11.65
N GLN A 76 0.79 1.16 -10.60
CA GLN A 76 1.66 2.33 -10.67
C GLN A 76 2.89 2.11 -9.81
N LEU A 77 4.07 2.27 -10.41
CA LEU A 77 5.34 2.33 -9.69
C LEU A 77 5.75 3.79 -9.54
N LEU A 78 6.03 4.21 -8.32
CA LEU A 78 6.42 5.58 -8.01
C LEU A 78 7.54 5.61 -6.97
N GLU A 79 8.35 6.66 -7.01
CA GLU A 79 9.29 7.02 -5.96
C GLU A 79 8.62 8.08 -5.09
N LEU A 80 8.52 7.82 -3.79
CA LEU A 80 7.86 8.73 -2.87
C LEU A 80 8.74 9.95 -2.62
N ASN A 81 8.20 11.13 -2.87
CA ASN A 81 8.79 12.41 -2.51
C ASN A 81 7.80 13.15 -1.62
N PHE A 82 7.96 13.01 -0.30
CA PHE A 82 7.17 13.72 0.68
C PHE A 82 7.53 15.20 0.67
N ASP A 83 6.51 16.04 0.70
CA ASP A 83 6.70 17.47 0.82
C ASP A 83 7.24 17.80 2.22
N GLU A 84 8.43 18.38 2.28
CA GLU A 84 9.05 18.83 3.53
C GLU A 84 8.16 19.83 4.29
N GLN A 85 7.28 20.56 3.57
CA GLN A 85 6.37 21.55 4.16
C GLN A 85 5.13 20.93 4.81
N ILE A 86 4.83 19.65 4.57
CA ILE A 86 3.66 18.94 5.13
C ILE A 86 4.08 18.00 6.29
N ASN A 87 5.38 17.85 6.56
CA ASN A 87 5.95 16.92 7.56
C ASN A 87 5.77 17.32 9.04
N THR A 88 4.72 18.05 9.41
CA THR A 88 4.33 18.11 10.82
C THR A 88 3.25 17.05 11.02
N PRO A 89 3.54 15.91 11.69
CA PRO A 89 2.50 14.98 12.06
C PRO A 89 1.47 15.75 12.87
N THR A 90 0.21 15.76 12.44
CA THR A 90 -0.88 16.22 13.30
C THR A 90 -0.86 15.29 14.52
N GLN A 91 -0.34 15.77 15.64
CA GLN A 91 -0.49 15.07 16.90
C GLN A 91 -2.00 14.95 17.15
N LEU A 92 -2.50 13.71 17.16
CA LEU A 92 -3.84 13.40 17.66
C LEU A 92 -3.90 13.66 19.18
#